data_AF-A0A397I7S1-F1
#
_entry.id   AF-A0A397I7S1-F1
#
_cell.length_a   1.000
_cell.length_b   1.000
_cell.length_c   1.000
_cell.angle_alpha   90.00
_cell.angle_beta   90.00
_cell.angle_gamma   90.00
#
_symmetry.space_group_name_H-M   'P 1'
#
loop_
_entity.id
_entity.type
_entity.pdbx_description
1 polymer ?
#
loop_
_entity_poly.entity_id
_entity_poly.type
_entity_poly.pdbx_seq_one_letter_code
_entity_poly.pdbx_strand_id
1 'polypeptide(L)'
;MESAKFKEALFCICRPKRCCCCIPFRIGLYILSSILLFLGIWSSLVLFSDDVIAYNHIPKGVRIVMGIVYLLLIPVAIFGYCISRSSEKYQILFQRFSKIFWVAVLIIVLLTLIQLIHSFIRRKDLIQICEDDYNNGINNIFYIMTNNTDGFLVSETCQHAVDFSLALILFDFIVLKFCLWIYFGIIVELHSKLSSKKDDPDSNDRESIKSD
;
A
#
# COMPACT_ATOMS: atom_id res chain seq x y z
N MET A 1 -11.48 40.79 -5.11
CA MET A 1 -11.69 39.54 -5.85
C MET A 1 -10.56 39.45 -6.87
N GLU A 2 -9.36 39.06 -6.43
CA GLU A 2 -8.22 38.75 -7.29
C GLU A 2 -7.17 38.00 -6.44
N SER A 3 -7.08 36.69 -6.69
CA SER A 3 -5.84 35.92 -6.78
C SER A 3 -4.72 36.17 -5.75
N ALA A 4 -5.02 35.95 -4.47
CA ALA A 4 -3.99 35.57 -3.50
C ALA A 4 -3.42 34.20 -3.93
N LYS A 5 -2.26 34.24 -4.59
CA LYS A 5 -1.54 33.08 -5.13
C LYS A 5 -1.34 32.01 -4.07
N PHE A 6 -2.15 30.98 -4.23
CA PHE A 6 -2.04 29.64 -3.68
C PHE A 6 -0.57 29.18 -3.78
N LYS A 7 0.19 29.30 -2.70
CA LYS A 7 1.54 28.72 -2.58
C LYS A 7 1.35 27.22 -2.34
N GLU A 8 0.90 26.51 -3.36
CA GLU A 8 0.93 25.06 -3.37
C GLU A 8 2.40 24.63 -3.23
N ALA A 9 2.69 23.80 -2.23
CA ALA A 9 3.95 23.09 -2.17
C ALA A 9 4.00 22.12 -3.36
N LEU A 10 4.47 22.62 -4.51
CA LEU A 10 4.78 21.84 -5.70
C LEU A 10 6.04 21.00 -5.42
N PHE A 11 5.94 19.68 -5.54
CA PHE A 11 7.09 18.80 -5.43
C PHE A 11 7.74 18.64 -6.81
N CYS A 12 8.81 19.40 -7.12
CA CYS A 12 9.61 19.20 -8.33
C CYS A 12 10.51 17.97 -8.17
N ILE A 13 10.27 16.90 -8.94
CA ILE A 13 11.34 16.02 -9.38
C ILE A 13 12.02 16.73 -10.55
N CYS A 14 13.00 17.61 -10.29
CA CYS A 14 14.05 18.00 -11.24
C CYS A 14 15.03 19.02 -10.65
N ARG A 15 16.34 18.70 -10.68
CA ARG A 15 17.42 19.71 -10.72
C ARG A 15 17.54 20.27 -12.16
N PRO A 16 18.27 21.37 -12.38
CA PRO A 16 17.84 22.42 -13.30
C PRO A 16 18.18 22.09 -14.76
N LYS A 17 17.16 21.87 -15.58
CA LYS A 17 16.90 22.55 -16.87
C LYS A 17 15.82 21.77 -17.64
N ARG A 18 14.60 22.30 -17.51
CA ARG A 18 13.40 22.02 -18.32
C ARG A 18 12.60 20.76 -17.95
N CYS A 19 11.33 21.03 -17.61
CA CYS A 19 10.22 20.14 -17.24
C CYS A 19 10.22 19.60 -15.80
N CYS A 20 9.62 20.35 -14.86
CA CYS A 20 9.19 19.81 -13.57
C CYS A 20 7.82 19.13 -13.73
N CYS A 21 7.73 17.82 -13.50
CA CYS A 21 6.47 17.16 -13.17
C CYS A 21 6.20 17.40 -11.68
N CYS A 22 5.59 18.53 -11.35
CA CYS A 22 5.14 18.79 -9.98
C CYS A 22 3.76 18.20 -9.78
N ILE A 23 3.70 17.04 -9.13
CA ILE A 23 2.43 16.54 -8.63
C ILE A 23 2.10 17.37 -7.38
N PRO A 24 0.99 18.12 -7.36
CA PRO A 24 0.60 18.84 -6.16
C PRO A 24 0.37 17.83 -5.05
N PHE A 25 0.96 18.09 -3.88
CA PHE A 25 0.95 17.18 -2.73
C PHE A 25 -0.47 16.68 -2.38
N ARG A 26 -1.50 17.51 -2.60
CA ARG A 26 -2.91 17.16 -2.44
C ARG A 26 -3.34 15.98 -3.31
N ILE A 27 -2.93 15.96 -4.58
CA ILE A 27 -3.23 14.85 -5.50
C ILE A 27 -2.56 13.57 -5.01
N GLY A 28 -1.31 13.65 -4.56
CA GLY A 28 -0.61 12.52 -3.95
C GLY A 28 -1.35 11.94 -2.75
N LEU A 29 -1.83 12.81 -1.84
CA LEU A 29 -2.59 12.41 -0.67
C LEU A 29 -3.97 11.81 -1.03
N TYR A 30 -4.64 12.35 -2.06
CA TYR A 30 -5.88 11.77 -2.60
C TYR A 30 -5.66 10.37 -3.14
N ILE A 31 -4.65 10.18 -4.01
CA ILE A 31 -4.33 8.88 -4.60
C ILE A 31 -3.99 7.88 -3.49
N LEU A 32 -3.14 8.27 -2.55
CA LEU A 32 -2.74 7.42 -1.42
C LEU A 32 -3.94 7.01 -0.56
N SER A 33 -4.82 7.95 -0.24
CA SER A 33 -6.04 7.69 0.54
C SER A 33 -6.99 6.75 -0.20
N SER A 34 -7.16 6.93 -1.52
CA SER A 34 -7.98 6.04 -2.35
C SER A 34 -7.41 4.62 -2.41
N ILE A 35 -6.10 4.47 -2.55
CA ILE A 35 -5.42 3.16 -2.51
C ILE A 35 -5.61 2.50 -1.15
N LEU A 36 -5.41 3.26 -0.05
CA LEU A 36 -5.64 2.77 1.32
C LEU A 36 -7.05 2.24 1.51
N LEU A 37 -8.04 3.01 1.05
CA LEU A 37 -9.45 2.72 1.20
C LEU A 37 -9.81 1.46 0.40
N PHE A 38 -9.40 1.41 -0.87
CA PHE A 38 -9.61 0.25 -1.72
C PHE A 38 -8.95 -1.00 -1.14
N LEU A 39 -7.69 -0.90 -0.70
CA LEU A 39 -6.95 -2.00 -0.09
C LEU A 39 -7.64 -2.48 1.19
N GLY A 40 -8.08 -1.57 2.05
CA GLY A 40 -8.78 -1.88 3.29
C GLY A 40 -10.10 -2.61 3.05
N ILE A 41 -10.96 -2.07 2.17
CA ILE A 41 -12.25 -2.68 1.84
C ILE A 41 -12.05 -4.04 1.16
N TRP A 42 -11.21 -4.10 0.12
CA TRP A 42 -10.97 -5.33 -0.63
C TRP A 42 -10.41 -6.43 0.27
N SER A 43 -9.38 -6.14 1.06
CA SER A 43 -8.75 -7.11 1.95
C SER A 43 -9.71 -7.56 3.05
N SER A 44 -10.49 -6.63 3.62
CA SER A 44 -11.50 -6.97 4.62
C SER A 44 -12.60 -7.86 4.05
N LEU A 45 -13.10 -7.57 2.85
CA LEU A 45 -14.13 -8.36 2.20
C LEU A 45 -13.62 -9.78 1.93
N VAL A 46 -12.43 -9.90 1.35
CA VAL A 46 -11.79 -11.19 1.05
C VAL A 46 -11.55 -12.02 2.32
N LEU A 47 -11.16 -11.39 3.44
CA LEU A 47 -10.92 -12.09 4.71
C LEU A 47 -12.20 -12.51 5.44
N PHE A 48 -13.32 -11.81 5.20
CA PHE A 48 -14.62 -12.19 5.74
C PHE A 48 -15.38 -13.19 4.86
N SER A 49 -15.08 -13.24 3.57
CA SER A 49 -15.65 -14.22 2.66
C SER A 49 -15.08 -15.62 2.91
N ASP A 50 -15.97 -16.58 3.16
CA ASP A 50 -15.61 -18.00 3.31
C ASP A 50 -15.31 -18.69 1.95
N ASP A 51 -15.68 -18.05 0.84
CA ASP A 51 -15.59 -18.64 -0.51
C ASP A 51 -14.18 -18.54 -1.12
N VAL A 52 -13.27 -17.78 -0.52
CA VAL A 52 -11.93 -17.60 -1.06
C VAL A 52 -11.04 -18.74 -0.59
N ILE A 53 -10.86 -19.73 -1.46
CA ILE A 53 -10.02 -20.93 -1.24
C ILE A 53 -8.63 -20.56 -0.72
N ALA A 54 -8.07 -19.45 -1.21
CA ALA A 54 -6.79 -18.91 -0.80
C ALA A 54 -6.71 -18.50 0.69
N TYR A 55 -7.79 -18.49 1.45
CA TYR A 55 -7.78 -18.18 2.89
C TYR A 55 -8.48 -19.24 3.75
N ASN A 56 -9.02 -20.32 3.17
CA ASN A 56 -9.69 -21.38 3.95
C ASN A 56 -8.76 -22.15 4.88
N HIS A 57 -7.47 -22.02 4.65
CA HIS A 57 -6.44 -22.66 5.43
C HIS A 57 -6.04 -21.85 6.69
N ILE A 58 -6.43 -20.58 6.80
CA ILE A 58 -6.22 -19.75 8.00
C ILE A 58 -7.39 -20.00 8.98
N PRO A 59 -7.13 -20.26 10.28
CA PRO A 59 -8.19 -20.45 11.26
C PRO A 59 -9.14 -19.25 11.29
N LYS A 60 -10.45 -19.54 11.34
CA LYS A 60 -11.52 -18.53 11.22
C LYS A 60 -11.31 -17.32 12.14
N GLY A 61 -10.91 -17.55 13.38
CA GLY A 61 -10.64 -16.48 14.35
C GLY A 61 -9.53 -15.52 13.89
N VAL A 62 -8.43 -16.04 13.34
CA VAL A 62 -7.32 -15.20 12.85
C VAL A 62 -7.76 -14.40 11.63
N ARG A 63 -8.55 -14.98 10.71
CA ARG A 63 -9.08 -14.24 9.56
C ARG A 63 -9.95 -13.06 9.97
N ILE A 64 -10.84 -13.28 10.93
CA ILE A 64 -11.72 -12.23 11.46
C ILE A 64 -10.90 -11.11 12.09
N VAL A 65 -9.91 -11.46 12.92
CA VAL A 65 -9.02 -10.46 13.55
C VAL A 65 -8.26 -9.67 12.48
N MET A 66 -7.66 -10.33 11.49
CA MET A 66 -6.97 -9.66 10.39
C MET A 66 -7.92 -8.72 9.62
N GLY A 67 -9.15 -9.17 9.31
CA GLY A 67 -10.17 -8.36 8.64
C GLY A 67 -10.54 -7.11 9.43
N ILE A 68 -10.70 -7.23 10.76
CA ILE A 68 -10.95 -6.09 11.65
C ILE A 68 -9.78 -5.10 11.62
N VAL A 69 -8.53 -5.58 11.59
CA VAL A 69 -7.37 -4.69 11.49
C VAL A 69 -7.35 -3.94 10.15
N TYR A 70 -7.74 -4.59 9.04
CA TYR A 70 -7.90 -3.89 7.76
C TYR A 70 -9.04 -2.85 7.78
N LEU A 71 -10.13 -3.09 8.53
CA LEU A 71 -11.17 -2.08 8.74
C LEU A 71 -10.66 -0.83 9.46
N LEU A 72 -9.67 -0.96 10.36
CA LEU A 72 -9.04 0.19 11.03
C LEU A 72 -8.27 1.10 10.07
N LEU A 73 -7.94 0.64 8.86
CA LEU A 73 -7.30 1.48 7.84
C LEU A 73 -8.30 2.43 7.15
N ILE A 74 -9.58 2.09 7.13
CA ILE A 74 -10.64 2.90 6.53
C ILE A 74 -10.74 4.30 7.18
N PRO A 75 -10.84 4.45 8.52
CA PRO A 75 -10.88 5.78 9.13
C PRO A 75 -9.60 6.58 8.89
N VAL A 76 -8.43 5.92 8.77
CA VAL A 76 -7.17 6.59 8.40
C VAL A 76 -7.25 7.16 6.99
N ALA A 77 -7.82 6.40 6.05
CA ALA A 77 -8.04 6.83 4.67
C ALA A 77 -9.01 8.01 4.58
N ILE A 78 -10.13 7.94 5.31
CA ILE A 78 -11.13 9.02 5.39
C ILE A 78 -10.47 10.28 5.96
N PHE A 79 -9.65 10.14 7.00
CA PHE A 79 -8.96 11.27 7.61
C PHE A 79 -7.95 11.91 6.64
N GLY A 80 -7.22 11.10 5.85
CA GLY A 80 -6.38 11.59 4.76
C GLY A 80 -7.16 12.37 3.71
N TYR A 81 -8.35 11.89 3.33
CA TYR A 81 -9.26 12.59 2.42
C TYR A 81 -9.75 13.93 3.00
N CYS A 82 -10.16 13.95 4.26
CA CYS A 82 -10.60 15.16 4.96
C CYS A 82 -9.49 16.23 5.00
N ILE A 83 -8.25 15.82 5.31
CA ILE A 83 -7.09 16.72 5.32
C ILE A 83 -6.82 17.27 3.92
N SER A 84 -6.92 16.44 2.88
CA SER A 84 -6.68 16.88 1.49
C SER A 84 -7.65 17.97 1.03
N ARG A 85 -8.90 17.92 1.53
CA ARG A 85 -9.94 18.91 1.23
C ARG A 85 -9.82 20.19 2.07
N SER A 86 -9.18 20.10 3.23
CA SER A 86 -9.14 21.21 4.18
C SER A 86 -8.12 22.29 3.79
N SER A 87 -8.51 23.56 3.91
CA SER A 87 -7.63 24.72 3.69
C SER A 87 -6.62 24.91 4.84
N GLU A 88 -5.57 25.70 4.61
CA GLU A 88 -4.33 25.96 5.40
C GLU A 88 -4.44 26.03 6.94
N LYS A 89 -5.64 26.15 7.52
CA LYS A 89 -5.89 26.30 8.96
C LYS A 89 -5.64 25.04 9.80
N TYR A 90 -5.26 23.93 9.19
CA TYR A 90 -5.17 22.62 9.86
C TYR A 90 -3.76 22.02 9.90
N GLN A 91 -2.73 22.87 10.00
CA GLN A 91 -1.33 22.43 10.11
C GLN A 91 -1.11 21.47 11.31
N ILE A 92 -1.79 21.71 12.43
CA ILE A 92 -1.73 20.85 13.63
C ILE A 92 -2.30 19.45 13.35
N LEU A 93 -3.37 19.33 12.54
CA LEU A 93 -3.90 18.01 12.16
C LEU A 93 -2.94 17.27 11.23
N PHE A 94 -2.16 17.99 10.43
CA PHE A 94 -1.16 17.39 9.53
C PHE A 94 -0.06 16.66 10.31
N GLN A 95 0.40 17.23 11.42
CA GLN A 95 1.38 16.59 12.29
C GLN A 95 0.83 15.32 12.97
N ARG A 96 -0.42 15.36 13.43
CA ARG A 96 -1.08 14.18 14.01
C ARG A 96 -1.30 13.10 12.96
N PHE A 97 -1.69 13.49 11.75
CA PHE A 97 -1.85 12.58 10.63
C PHE A 97 -0.56 11.86 10.28
N SER A 98 0.58 12.56 10.24
CA SER A 98 1.87 11.93 9.96
C SER A 98 2.19 10.79 10.92
N LYS A 99 1.93 10.97 12.23
CA LYS A 99 2.11 9.91 13.23
C LYS A 99 1.15 8.74 13.01
N ILE A 100 -0.14 9.02 12.80
CA ILE A 100 -1.16 7.99 12.56
C ILE A 100 -0.85 7.21 11.27
N PHE A 101 -0.40 7.90 10.23
CA PHE A 101 -0.02 7.32 8.96
C PHE A 101 1.15 6.35 9.14
N TRP A 102 2.20 6.73 9.87
CA TRP A 102 3.32 5.82 10.16
C TRP A 102 2.88 4.58 10.94
N VAL A 103 1.98 4.72 11.91
CA VAL A 103 1.40 3.57 12.63
C VAL A 103 0.62 2.67 11.66
N ALA A 104 -0.19 3.23 10.78
CA ALA A 104 -0.92 2.47 9.77
C ALA A 104 0.02 1.73 8.80
N VAL A 105 1.09 2.39 8.34
CA VAL A 105 2.14 1.77 7.50
C VAL A 105 2.76 0.58 8.22
N LEU A 106 3.14 0.75 9.48
CA LEU A 106 3.75 -0.31 10.28
C LEU A 106 2.80 -1.51 10.43
N ILE A 107 1.51 -1.27 10.68
CA ILE A 107 0.49 -2.31 10.73
C ILE A 107 0.39 -3.04 9.39
N ILE A 108 0.29 -2.32 8.26
CA ILE A 108 0.18 -2.93 6.92
C ILE A 108 1.41 -3.80 6.62
N VAL A 109 2.61 -3.31 6.93
CA VAL A 109 3.86 -4.04 6.72
C VAL A 109 3.87 -5.32 7.56
N LEU A 110 3.49 -5.25 8.83
CA LEU A 110 3.41 -6.43 9.71
C LEU A 110 2.39 -7.46 9.20
N LEU A 111 1.19 -7.02 8.81
CA LEU A 111 0.15 -7.92 8.29
C LEU A 111 0.62 -8.63 7.02
N THR A 112 1.26 -7.88 6.12
CA THR A 112 1.75 -8.44 4.85
C THR A 112 2.94 -9.37 5.08
N LEU A 113 3.79 -9.09 6.08
CA LEU A 113 4.87 -9.99 6.50
C LEU A 113 4.31 -11.32 7.04
N ILE A 114 3.27 -11.26 7.88
CA ILE A 114 2.60 -12.46 8.40
C ILE A 114 2.02 -13.28 7.24
N GLN A 115 1.34 -12.64 6.29
CA GLN A 115 0.83 -13.31 5.09
C GLN A 115 1.95 -13.97 4.29
N LEU A 116 3.05 -13.25 4.05
CA LEU A 116 4.21 -13.77 3.31
C LEU A 116 4.81 -15.00 4.01
N ILE A 117 5.04 -14.93 5.33
CA ILE A 117 5.56 -16.05 6.12
C ILE A 117 4.63 -17.26 6.01
N HIS A 118 3.31 -17.03 6.12
CA HIS A 118 2.34 -18.12 6.02
C HIS A 118 2.34 -18.78 4.63
N SER A 119 2.46 -17.98 3.56
CA SER A 119 2.61 -18.47 2.19
C SER A 119 3.87 -19.31 2.01
N PHE A 120 5.00 -18.92 2.63
CA PHE A 120 6.24 -19.71 2.59
C PHE A 120 6.13 -21.04 3.35
N ILE A 121 5.56 -21.02 4.56
CA ILE A 121 5.40 -22.24 5.38
C ILE A 121 4.54 -23.27 4.65
N ARG A 122 3.50 -22.82 3.94
CA ARG A 122 2.54 -23.70 3.25
C ARG A 122 2.86 -23.96 1.78
N ARG A 123 4.07 -23.66 1.32
CA ARG A 123 4.49 -23.96 -0.05
C ARG A 123 4.21 -25.42 -0.45
N LYS A 124 4.40 -26.37 0.48
CA LYS A 124 4.16 -27.80 0.24
C LYS A 124 2.67 -28.12 0.03
N ASP A 125 1.80 -27.55 0.85
CA ASP A 125 0.34 -27.73 0.73
C ASP A 125 -0.17 -27.14 -0.60
N LEU A 126 0.40 -26.02 -1.06
CA LEU A 126 0.03 -25.40 -2.33
C LEU A 126 0.42 -26.27 -3.54
N ILE A 127 1.57 -26.94 -3.49
CA ILE A 127 1.99 -27.87 -4.54
C ILE A 127 1.04 -29.07 -4.57
N GLN A 128 0.66 -29.60 -3.42
CA GLN A 128 -0.27 -30.72 -3.32
C GLN A 128 -1.66 -30.37 -3.85
N ILE A 129 -2.18 -29.17 -3.55
CA ILE A 129 -3.45 -28.69 -4.08
C ILE A 129 -3.38 -28.52 -5.61
N CYS A 130 -2.25 -28.01 -6.15
CA CYS A 130 -2.05 -27.91 -7.60
C CYS A 130 -2.08 -29.28 -8.29
N GLU A 131 -1.45 -30.27 -7.67
CA GLU A 131 -1.43 -31.65 -8.17
C GLU A 131 -2.82 -32.30 -8.08
N ASP A 132 -3.54 -32.10 -6.98
CA ASP A 132 -4.91 -32.60 -6.79
C ASP A 132 -5.91 -31.93 -7.77
N ASP A 133 -5.80 -30.63 -8.02
CA ASP A 133 -6.66 -29.91 -8.98
C ASP A 133 -6.36 -30.35 -10.43
N TYR A 134 -5.09 -30.59 -10.77
CA TYR A 134 -4.69 -31.15 -12.06
C TYR A 134 -5.25 -32.56 -12.26
N ASN A 135 -5.08 -33.42 -11.25
CA ASN A 135 -5.53 -34.81 -11.30
C ASN A 135 -7.07 -34.94 -11.29
N ASN A 136 -7.78 -34.03 -10.62
CA ASN A 136 -9.23 -34.02 -10.57
C ASN A 136 -9.89 -33.34 -11.79
N GLY A 137 -9.11 -32.76 -12.71
CA GLY A 137 -9.62 -32.18 -13.95
C GLY A 137 -10.54 -30.96 -13.76
N ILE A 138 -10.58 -30.38 -12.56
CA ILE A 138 -11.45 -29.25 -12.22
C ILE A 138 -10.74 -27.95 -12.58
N ASN A 139 -10.58 -27.69 -13.88
CA ASN A 139 -10.71 -26.37 -14.54
C ASN A 139 -9.99 -26.33 -15.90
N ASN A 140 -10.82 -26.16 -16.94
CA ASN A 140 -10.53 -26.09 -18.38
C ASN A 140 -9.62 -24.93 -18.86
N ILE A 141 -8.87 -24.23 -17.98
CA ILE A 141 -8.04 -23.09 -18.40
C ILE A 141 -6.56 -23.50 -18.57
N PHE A 142 -6.07 -24.48 -17.80
CA PHE A 142 -4.69 -24.97 -17.93
C PHE A 142 -4.54 -26.07 -19.01
N TYR A 143 -5.66 -26.56 -19.55
CA TYR A 143 -5.70 -27.67 -20.51
C TYR A 143 -5.22 -27.31 -21.94
N ILE A 144 -4.90 -26.03 -22.21
CA ILE A 144 -4.53 -25.59 -23.56
C ILE A 144 -3.02 -25.79 -23.85
N MET A 145 -2.17 -26.04 -22.84
CA MET A 145 -0.71 -26.14 -23.08
C MET A 145 -0.08 -27.53 -23.02
N THR A 146 -0.74 -28.57 -22.51
CA THR A 146 -0.03 -29.85 -22.29
C THR A 146 -0.95 -31.05 -22.42
N ASN A 147 -1.39 -31.32 -23.66
CA ASN A 147 -1.83 -32.66 -24.03
C ASN A 147 -0.59 -33.56 -24.14
N ASN A 148 -0.47 -34.53 -23.24
CA ASN A 148 0.53 -35.62 -23.20
C ASN A 148 1.79 -35.36 -22.36
N THR A 149 1.66 -35.09 -21.07
CA THR A 149 2.81 -35.10 -20.15
C THR A 149 2.60 -36.09 -19.01
N ASP A 150 3.55 -37.03 -18.87
CA ASP A 150 3.64 -38.00 -17.78
C ASP A 150 3.56 -37.29 -16.40
N GLY A 151 3.01 -37.96 -15.37
CA GLY A 151 2.80 -37.38 -14.03
C GLY A 151 4.05 -36.78 -13.38
N PHE A 152 5.26 -37.16 -13.82
CA PHE A 152 6.51 -36.55 -13.39
C PHE A 152 6.65 -35.07 -13.83
N LEU A 153 6.25 -34.76 -15.08
CA LEU A 153 6.25 -33.40 -15.63
C LEU A 153 5.21 -32.50 -14.97
N VAL A 154 4.13 -33.08 -14.44
CA VAL A 154 3.08 -32.35 -13.71
C VAL A 154 3.61 -31.80 -12.39
N SER A 155 4.35 -32.61 -11.62
CA SER A 155 4.91 -32.16 -10.35
C SER A 155 5.92 -31.02 -10.54
N GLU A 156 6.77 -31.09 -11.57
CA GLU A 156 7.79 -30.07 -11.85
C GLU A 156 7.17 -28.76 -12.34
N THR A 157 6.14 -28.84 -13.18
CA THR A 157 5.40 -27.66 -13.67
C THR A 157 4.59 -26.98 -12.56
N CYS A 158 3.91 -27.74 -11.69
CA CYS A 158 3.23 -27.18 -10.51
C CYS A 158 4.23 -26.53 -9.55
N GLN A 159 5.38 -27.15 -9.31
CA GLN A 159 6.41 -26.57 -8.45
C GLN A 159 6.94 -25.23 -9.00
N HIS A 160 7.24 -25.16 -10.31
CA HIS A 160 7.65 -23.91 -10.95
C HIS A 160 6.57 -22.83 -10.91
N ALA A 161 5.30 -23.19 -11.10
CA ALA A 161 4.19 -22.25 -11.04
C ALA A 161 4.00 -21.66 -9.64
N VAL A 162 4.06 -22.50 -8.60
CA VAL A 162 3.98 -22.05 -7.19
C VAL A 162 5.18 -21.17 -6.83
N ASP A 163 6.39 -21.54 -7.28
CA ASP A 163 7.60 -20.74 -7.05
C ASP A 163 7.55 -19.38 -7.74
N PHE A 164 7.06 -19.33 -8.97
CA PHE A 164 6.86 -18.08 -9.70
C PHE A 164 5.80 -17.20 -9.02
N SER A 165 4.70 -17.79 -8.56
CA SER A 165 3.65 -17.09 -7.81
C SER A 165 4.20 -16.49 -6.50
N LEU A 166 4.95 -17.28 -5.73
CA LEU A 166 5.61 -16.80 -4.51
C LEU A 166 6.62 -15.70 -4.79
N ALA A 167 7.40 -15.82 -5.87
CA ALA A 167 8.34 -14.78 -6.30
C ALA A 167 7.62 -13.47 -6.68
N LEU A 168 6.48 -13.56 -7.37
CA LEU A 168 5.66 -12.39 -7.70
C LEU A 168 5.06 -11.75 -6.45
N ILE A 169 4.55 -12.53 -5.50
CA ILE A 169 4.04 -12.03 -4.22
C ILE A 169 5.15 -11.31 -3.43
N LEU A 170 6.35 -11.89 -3.40
CA LEU A 170 7.51 -11.30 -2.74
C LEU A 170 7.96 -10.02 -3.44
N PHE A 171 7.96 -9.99 -4.78
CA PHE A 171 8.25 -8.80 -5.56
C PHE A 171 7.23 -7.68 -5.32
N ASP A 172 5.93 -7.99 -5.33
CA ASP A 172 4.86 -7.05 -4.97
C ASP A 172 5.06 -6.49 -3.56
N PHE A 173 5.36 -7.37 -2.60
CA PHE A 173 5.63 -6.93 -1.22
C PHE A 173 6.81 -5.98 -1.12
N ILE A 174 7.94 -6.28 -1.77
CA ILE A 174 9.14 -5.44 -1.66
C ILE A 174 8.99 -4.14 -2.46
N VAL A 175 8.60 -4.23 -3.72
CA VAL A 175 8.64 -3.08 -4.63
C VAL A 175 7.38 -2.24 -4.51
N LEU A 176 6.20 -2.85 -4.58
CA LEU A 176 4.93 -2.12 -4.59
C LEU A 176 4.47 -1.74 -3.20
N LYS A 177 4.73 -2.57 -2.18
CA LYS A 177 4.32 -2.25 -0.81
C LYS A 177 5.45 -1.58 -0.03
N PHE A 178 6.59 -2.22 0.18
CA PHE A 178 7.60 -1.66 1.06
C PHE A 178 8.18 -0.33 0.55
N CYS A 179 8.67 -0.28 -0.70
CA CYS A 179 9.26 0.93 -1.25
C CYS A 179 8.25 2.08 -1.40
N LEU A 180 7.05 1.81 -1.92
CA LEU A 180 6.03 2.84 -2.14
C LEU A 180 5.56 3.45 -0.82
N TRP A 181 5.27 2.61 0.18
CA TRP A 181 4.75 3.10 1.46
C TRP A 181 5.80 3.88 2.25
N ILE A 182 7.07 3.45 2.22
CA ILE A 182 8.18 4.22 2.81
C ILE A 182 8.36 5.55 2.08
N TYR A 183 8.34 5.55 0.75
CA TYR A 183 8.46 6.76 -0.04
C TYR A 183 7.38 7.79 0.33
N PHE A 184 6.12 7.36 0.40
CA PHE A 184 5.02 8.23 0.83
C PHE A 184 5.13 8.63 2.30
N GLY A 185 5.58 7.75 3.19
CA GLY A 185 5.80 8.06 4.62
C GLY A 185 6.83 9.17 4.83
N ILE A 186 7.97 9.09 4.14
CA ILE A 186 9.01 10.13 4.16
C ILE A 186 8.44 11.45 3.64
N ILE A 187 7.65 11.41 2.57
CA ILE A 187 7.04 12.62 2.00
C ILE A 187 6.06 13.28 2.98
N VAL A 188 5.18 12.49 3.61
CA VAL A 188 4.22 13.00 4.59
C VAL A 188 4.96 13.59 5.80
N GLU A 189 6.02 12.94 6.27
CA GLU A 189 6.81 13.44 7.39
C GLU A 189 7.55 14.74 7.04
N LEU A 190 8.20 14.80 5.88
CA LEU A 190 8.90 15.99 5.42
C LEU A 190 7.94 17.18 5.27
N HIS A 191 6.73 16.95 4.77
CA HIS A 191 5.69 17.97 4.68
C HIS A 191 5.25 18.44 6.06
N SER A 192 5.05 17.51 7.02
CA SER A 192 4.67 17.86 8.39
C SER A 192 5.71 18.76 9.09
N LYS A 193 7.01 18.52 8.84
CA LYS A 193 8.12 19.33 9.37
C LYS A 193 8.16 20.72 8.73
N LEU A 194 7.91 20.81 7.42
CA LEU A 194 7.86 22.09 6.70
C LEU A 194 6.71 22.97 7.16
N SER A 195 5.52 22.38 7.38
CA SER A 195 4.37 23.10 7.96
C SER A 195 4.71 23.64 9.35
N SER A 196 5.28 22.81 10.23
CA SER A 196 5.64 23.23 11.59
C SER A 196 6.57 24.46 11.65
N LYS A 197 7.45 24.63 10.66
CA LYS A 197 8.43 25.73 10.63
C LYS A 197 7.83 27.06 10.19
N LYS A 198 6.72 27.04 9.45
CA LYS A 198 6.05 28.25 8.95
C LYS A 198 5.26 28.98 10.04
N ASP A 199 4.86 28.25 11.09
CA ASP A 199 4.10 28.78 12.22
C ASP A 199 5.00 29.34 13.34
N ASP A 200 6.33 29.35 13.16
CA ASP A 200 7.27 29.92 14.13
C ASP A 200 7.43 31.45 13.89
N PRO A 201 6.88 32.32 14.76
CA PRO A 201 6.82 33.76 14.54
C PRO A 201 8.21 34.43 14.47
N ASP A 202 9.26 33.77 14.95
CA ASP A 202 10.64 34.31 15.00
C ASP A 202 11.40 34.15 13.66
N SER A 203 10.81 33.49 12.65
CA SER A 203 11.45 33.26 11.35
C SER A 203 11.21 34.35 10.30
N ASN A 204 10.18 35.20 10.50
CA ASN A 204 9.82 36.27 9.57
C ASN A 204 10.66 37.55 9.77
N ASP A 205 11.30 37.72 10.92
CA ASP A 205 12.14 38.89 11.22
C ASP A 205 13.56 38.80 10.64
N ARG A 206 13.93 37.66 10.04
CA ARG A 206 15.27 37.45 9.46
C ARG A 206 15.36 37.66 7.94
N GLU A 207 14.23 37.77 7.23
CA GLU A 207 14.20 38.06 5.79
C GLU A 207 14.04 39.55 5.46
N SER A 208 13.68 40.41 6.44
CA SER A 208 13.55 41.86 6.24
C SER A 208 14.86 42.66 6.41
N ILE A 209 15.96 42.03 6.88
CA ILE A 209 17.25 42.71 7.15
C ILE A 209 18.29 42.48 6.03
N LYS A 210 17.86 42.12 4.80
CA LYS A 210 18.80 41.86 3.70
C LYS A 210 18.43 42.50 2.36
N SER A 211 17.75 43.64 2.43
CA SER A 211 17.50 44.51 1.27
C SER A 211 17.87 45.95 1.64
N ASP A 212 19.15 46.19 1.86
CA ASP A 212 19.83 47.47 1.62
C ASP A 212 21.20 47.16 0.98
#